data_AF-A0A958X0N3-F1
#
_entry.id   AF-A0A958X0N3-F1
#
_cell.length_a   1.000
_cell.length_b   1.000
_cell.length_c   1.000
_cell.angle_alpha   90.00
_cell.angle_beta   90.00
_cell.angle_gamma   90.00
#
_symmetry.space_group_name_H-M   'P 1'
#
loop_
_entity.id
_entity.type
_entity.pdbx_description
1 polymer ?
#
loop_
_entity_poly.entity_id
_entity_poly.type
_entity_poly.pdbx_seq_one_letter_code
_entity_poly.pdbx_strand_id
1 'polypeptide(L)'
;MKKFKKMVAQQVSPALDDFADFLAKLAPRKLLEYKASPKAQERLNFLLAKNKETTLSSTEQDEIAHFMLIEHLVRLAKARALQKLDLQKQ
;
A
#
# COMPACT_ATOMS: atom_id res chain seq x y z
N MET A 1 -20.16 2.82 -6.02
CA MET A 1 -18.80 2.41 -6.44
C MET A 1 -17.91 3.53 -7.00
N LYS A 2 -18.45 4.59 -7.64
CA LYS A 2 -17.63 5.71 -8.18
C LYS A 2 -16.90 6.56 -7.13
N LYS A 3 -17.36 6.60 -5.87
CA LYS A 3 -16.74 7.39 -4.78
C LYS A 3 -15.40 6.82 -4.28
N PHE A 4 -15.29 5.50 -4.10
CA PHE A 4 -14.03 4.86 -3.66
C PHE A 4 -12.92 4.99 -4.71
N LYS A 5 -13.25 4.80 -6.00
CA LYS A 5 -12.28 4.99 -7.09
C LYS A 5 -11.82 6.45 -7.21
N LYS A 6 -12.64 7.43 -6.81
CA LYS A 6 -12.29 8.86 -6.83
C LYS A 6 -11.45 9.29 -5.61
N MET A 7 -11.59 8.61 -4.47
CA MET A 7 -10.80 8.88 -3.26
C MET A 7 -9.37 8.31 -3.34
N VAL A 8 -9.16 7.24 -4.14
CA VAL A 8 -7.84 6.63 -4.35
C VAL A 8 -7.10 7.25 -5.56
N ALA A 9 -7.79 7.98 -6.44
CA ALA A 9 -7.25 8.39 -7.74
C ALA A 9 -6.65 9.80 -7.82
N GLN A 10 -6.52 10.58 -6.74
CA GLN A 10 -5.90 11.89 -6.86
C GLN A 10 -5.18 12.31 -5.58
N GLN A 11 -3.89 12.62 -5.78
CA GLN A 11 -2.89 13.12 -4.84
C GLN A 11 -2.17 12.04 -4.05
N VAL A 12 -1.01 11.65 -4.61
CA VAL A 12 0.09 11.18 -3.79
C VAL A 12 0.39 12.32 -2.81
N SER A 13 0.08 12.12 -1.54
CA SER A 13 0.46 13.08 -0.51
C SER A 13 1.99 13.20 -0.55
N PRO A 14 2.56 14.41 -0.59
CA PRO A 14 4.01 14.60 -0.48
C PRO A 14 4.59 13.85 0.72
N ALA A 15 3.83 13.71 1.82
CA ALA A 15 4.25 12.93 2.99
C ALA A 15 4.39 11.43 2.71
N LEU A 16 3.53 10.83 1.87
CA LEU A 16 3.67 9.43 1.46
C LEU A 16 4.90 9.24 0.59
N ASP A 17 5.16 10.21 -0.29
CA ASP A 17 6.39 10.22 -1.08
C ASP A 17 7.61 10.34 -0.18
N ASP A 18 7.71 11.35 0.68
CA ASP A 18 8.87 11.52 1.56
C ASP A 18 9.13 10.27 2.39
N PHE A 19 8.07 9.65 2.93
CA PHE A 19 8.20 8.43 3.71
C PHE A 19 8.61 7.22 2.87
N ALA A 20 8.11 7.08 1.64
CA ALA A 20 8.54 6.03 0.73
C ALA A 20 10.03 6.14 0.37
N ASP A 21 10.55 7.36 0.15
CA ASP A 21 11.99 7.57 -0.10
C ASP A 21 12.82 7.27 1.15
N PHE A 22 12.35 7.69 2.33
CA PHE A 22 12.99 7.37 3.60
C PHE A 22 13.13 5.85 3.81
N LEU A 23 12.05 5.08 3.63
CA LEU A 23 12.08 3.63 3.75
C LEU A 23 13.03 2.98 2.72
N ALA A 24 13.02 3.47 1.48
CA ALA A 24 13.89 2.98 0.42
C ALA A 24 15.37 3.24 0.70
N LYS A 25 15.72 4.35 1.35
CA LYS A 25 17.10 4.66 1.79
C LYS A 25 17.53 3.80 2.98
N LEU A 26 16.61 3.55 3.92
CA LEU A 26 16.92 2.87 5.18
C LEU A 26 17.32 1.40 5.00
N ALA A 27 16.56 0.64 4.20
CA ALA A 27 16.80 -0.79 4.04
C ALA A 27 16.27 -1.33 2.70
N PRO A 28 16.86 -0.97 1.55
CA PRO A 28 16.29 -1.26 0.23
C PRO A 28 16.07 -2.77 -0.03
N ARG A 29 17.01 -3.65 0.37
CA ARG A 29 16.87 -5.11 0.17
C ARG A 29 15.75 -5.72 1.02
N LYS A 30 15.74 -5.42 2.33
CA LYS A 30 14.68 -5.89 3.25
C LYS A 30 13.30 -5.39 2.83
N LEU A 31 13.24 -4.17 2.32
CA LEU A 31 12.00 -3.59 1.84
C LEU A 31 11.44 -4.33 0.62
N LEU A 32 12.29 -4.81 -0.30
CA LEU A 32 11.85 -5.62 -1.45
C LEU A 32 11.26 -6.97 -1.02
N GLU A 33 11.84 -7.57 0.02
CA GLU A 33 11.40 -8.84 0.62
C GLU A 33 10.10 -8.71 1.43
N TYR A 34 9.76 -7.51 1.89
CA TYR A 34 8.55 -7.28 2.66
C TYR A 34 7.29 -7.77 1.93
N LYS A 35 6.45 -8.48 2.66
CA LYS A 35 5.09 -8.88 2.25
C LYS A 35 4.15 -8.65 3.43
N ALA A 36 2.91 -8.29 3.14
CA ALA A 36 1.87 -8.26 4.17
C ALA A 36 1.74 -9.65 4.82
N SER A 37 1.38 -9.69 6.10
CA SER A 37 1.19 -10.96 6.80
C SER A 37 0.03 -11.75 6.18
N PRO A 38 0.05 -13.10 6.23
CA PRO A 38 -1.06 -13.92 5.74
C PRO A 38 -2.41 -13.48 6.34
N LYS A 39 -2.44 -13.24 7.65
CA LYS A 39 -3.63 -12.75 8.37
C LYS A 39 -4.16 -11.42 7.82
N ALA A 40 -3.28 -10.47 7.50
CA ALA A 40 -3.71 -9.20 6.92
C ALA A 40 -4.29 -9.38 5.51
N GLN A 41 -3.66 -10.23 4.70
CA GLN A 41 -4.14 -10.55 3.35
C GLN A 41 -5.49 -11.28 3.39
N GLU A 42 -5.66 -12.25 4.29
CA GLU A 42 -6.92 -12.97 4.51
C GLU A 42 -8.03 -12.02 4.94
N ARG A 43 -7.77 -11.09 5.87
CA ARG A 43 -8.75 -10.10 6.30
C ARG A 43 -9.18 -9.20 5.15
N LEU A 44 -8.24 -8.72 4.33
CA LEU A 44 -8.58 -7.93 3.14
C LEU A 44 -9.45 -8.76 2.18
N ASN A 45 -9.05 -9.99 1.88
CA ASN A 45 -9.77 -10.87 0.97
C ASN A 45 -11.21 -11.11 1.44
N PHE A 46 -11.40 -11.34 2.74
CA PHE A 46 -12.70 -11.46 3.36
C PHE A 46 -13.55 -10.19 3.17
N LEU A 47 -12.99 -9.01 3.46
CA LEU A 47 -13.72 -7.74 3.31
C LEU A 47 -14.07 -7.44 1.85
N LEU A 48 -13.18 -7.76 0.91
CA LEU A 48 -13.43 -7.61 -0.52
C LEU A 48 -14.51 -8.58 -1.02
N ALA A 49 -14.55 -9.81 -0.52
CA ALA A 49 -15.62 -10.76 -0.81
C ALA A 49 -16.96 -10.26 -0.24
N LYS A 50 -16.98 -9.88 1.03
CA LYS A 50 -18.16 -9.34 1.71
C LYS A 50 -18.75 -8.13 0.99
N ASN A 51 -17.90 -7.22 0.49
CA ASN A 51 -18.32 -6.02 -0.24
C ASN A 51 -19.01 -6.31 -1.59
N LYS A 52 -18.81 -7.50 -2.16
CA LYS A 52 -19.51 -7.93 -3.39
C LYS A 52 -20.92 -8.43 -3.08
N GLU A 53 -21.11 -9.02 -1.92
CA GLU A 53 -22.36 -9.66 -1.51
C GLU A 53 -23.25 -8.69 -0.71
N THR A 54 -22.65 -7.81 0.08
CA THR A 54 -23.34 -6.95 1.05
C THR A 54 -22.66 -5.59 1.19
N THR A 55 -23.37 -4.65 1.82
CA THR A 55 -22.80 -3.34 2.16
C THR A 55 -21.88 -3.49 3.37
N LEU A 56 -20.63 -3.03 3.23
CA LEU A 56 -19.68 -2.93 4.35
C LEU A 56 -20.10 -1.85 5.35
N SER A 57 -19.82 -2.09 6.63
CA SER A 57 -19.89 -1.03 7.66
C SER A 57 -18.85 0.06 7.39
N SER A 58 -18.98 1.22 8.03
CA SER A 58 -17.97 2.29 7.91
C SER A 58 -16.59 1.81 8.37
N THR A 59 -16.52 1.09 9.49
CA THR A 59 -15.27 0.52 10.01
C THR A 59 -14.61 -0.43 9.02
N GLU A 60 -15.40 -1.27 8.35
CA GLU A 60 -14.88 -2.21 7.35
C GLU A 60 -14.38 -1.48 6.08
N GLN A 61 -15.02 -0.37 5.71
CA GLN A 61 -14.56 0.48 4.62
C GLN A 61 -13.24 1.18 4.99
N ASP A 62 -13.11 1.63 6.24
CA ASP A 62 -11.88 2.24 6.76
C ASP A 62 -10.73 1.22 6.82
N GLU A 63 -11.01 -0.03 7.21
CA GLU A 63 -10.03 -1.12 7.17
C GLU A 63 -9.47 -1.34 5.75
N ILE A 64 -10.33 -1.37 4.73
CA ILE A 64 -9.88 -1.45 3.33
C ILE A 64 -9.07 -0.21 2.94
N ALA A 65 -9.52 1.00 3.33
CA ALA A 65 -8.81 2.23 3.01
C ALA A 65 -7.39 2.24 3.61
N HIS A 66 -7.23 1.83 4.87
CA HIS A 66 -5.91 1.70 5.51
C HIS A 66 -5.02 0.68 4.79
N PHE A 67 -5.57 -0.47 4.43
CA PHE A 67 -4.80 -1.48 3.70
C PHE A 67 -4.30 -0.94 2.36
N MET A 68 -5.17 -0.26 1.60
CA MET A 68 -4.82 0.33 0.31
C MET A 68 -3.76 1.43 0.43
N LEU A 69 -3.82 2.23 1.49
CA LEU A 69 -2.81 3.25 1.79
C LEU A 69 -1.43 2.64 2.03
N ILE A 70 -1.37 1.59 2.87
CA ILE A 70 -0.12 0.87 3.18
C ILE A 70 0.44 0.20 1.92
N GLU A 71 -0.40 -0.49 1.14
CA GLU A 71 0.00 -1.10 -0.13
C GLU A 71 0.58 -0.08 -1.11
N HIS A 72 -0.04 1.10 -1.21
CA HIS A 72 0.46 2.15 -2.07
C HIS A 72 1.83 2.66 -1.62
N LEU A 73 1.99 2.93 -0.32
CA LEU A 73 3.27 3.34 0.27
C LEU A 73 4.37 2.31 0.00
N VAL A 74 4.09 1.03 0.29
CA VAL A 74 5.05 -0.07 0.10
C VAL A 74 5.44 -0.19 -1.38
N ARG A 75 4.49 -0.03 -2.31
CA ARG A 75 4.77 -0.09 -3.75
C ARG A 75 5.70 1.05 -4.19
N LEU A 76 5.46 2.27 -3.75
CA LEU A 76 6.34 3.42 -4.03
C LEU A 76 7.74 3.21 -3.44
N ALA A 77 7.79 2.75 -2.20
CA ALA A 77 9.04 2.52 -1.50
C ALA A 77 9.88 1.40 -2.17
N LYS A 78 9.23 0.31 -2.63
CA LYS A 78 9.89 -0.76 -3.41
C LYS A 78 10.42 -0.25 -4.75
N ALA A 79 9.65 0.54 -5.48
CA ALA A 79 10.11 1.11 -6.76
C ALA A 79 11.39 1.95 -6.57
N ARG A 80 11.44 2.77 -5.53
CA ARG A 80 12.62 3.57 -5.18
C ARG A 80 13.79 2.74 -4.67
N ALA A 81 13.52 1.67 -3.92
CA ALA A 81 14.56 0.74 -3.47
C ALA A 81 15.26 0.06 -4.65
N LEU A 82 14.52 -0.34 -5.68
CA LEU A 82 15.11 -0.88 -6.92
C LEU A 82 16.03 0.13 -7.58
N GLN A 83 15.56 1.37 -7.79
CA GLN A 83 16.37 2.44 -8.38
C GLN A 83 17.67 2.66 -7.60
N LYS A 84 17.62 2.69 -6.26
CA LYS A 84 18.81 2.86 -5.43
C LYS A 84 19.78 1.68 -5.54
N LEU A 85 19.29 0.45 -5.57
CA LEU A 85 20.14 -0.73 -5.71
C LEU A 85 20.79 -0.82 -7.10
N ASP A 86 20.13 -0.31 -8.14
CA ASP A 86 20.71 -0.24 -9.47
C ASP A 86 21.78 0.85 -9.59
N LEU A 87 21.62 1.98 -8.89
CA LEU A 87 22.65 3.02 -8.77
C LEU A 87 23.87 2.56 -7.95
N GLN A 88 23.72 1.63 -7.00
CA GLN A 88 24.83 1.09 -6.21
C GLN A 88 25.69 0.05 -6.94
N LYS A 89 25.24 -0.44 -8.10
CA LYS A 89 25.97 -1.44 -8.90
C LYS A 89 26.88 -0.81 -9.96
N GLN A 90 26.75 0.50 -10.18
CA GLN A 90 27.54 1.31 -11.11
C GLN A 90 28.70 1.96 -10.37
#